data_AF-A0A2V4MWB6-F1
#
_entry.id   AF-A0A2V4MWB6-F1
#
_cell.length_a   1.000
_cell.length_b   1.000
_cell.length_c   1.000
_cell.angle_alpha   90.00
_cell.angle_beta   90.00
_cell.angle_gamma   90.00
#
_symmetry.space_group_name_H-M   'P 1'
#
loop_
_entity.id
_entity.type
_entity.pdbx_description
1 polymer ?
#
loop_
_entity_poly.entity_id
_entity_poly.type
_entity_poly.pdbx_seq_one_letter_code
_entity_poly.pdbx_strand_id
1 'polypeptide(L)'
;MYGTERRQSSDTTSMTYLSQTHWRSRMTAARGIPATDELDFFATLDRRLLHRRAISEVFLTSMVPTSRDGFLAGAQLPSSHTYFTDHQQERRTLDPLLLLEACRQAETFAAHVLHEVPLDAKFVLRSWSWQQIGQAPELPAGPAELAIRATTSNPQVRDGMVRGLDYDMDLWLGGAPLGSVQLRASYLPAAIYPGIRRHGRGSNPPLSDGAVVQPTTQALAPHQVGRLRPENVVLAGLREEETGTAADLLVPVANPSMFDHPLDHVPGMVAMEAARQLALATTNDRRGSLSRTQVTSLHGEFGRYLELDAPITLHAAPTIGQPELIQVSLRQQGVEAAAIRVGLSAADAVTGSRS
;
A
#
# COMPACT_ATOMS: atom_id res chain seq x y z
N MET A 1 -35.74 -14.58 48.03
CA MET A 1 -35.68 -14.86 46.58
C MET A 1 -35.28 -13.58 45.88
N TYR A 2 -34.06 -13.57 45.35
CA TYR A 2 -33.46 -12.45 44.63
C TYR A 2 -34.13 -12.28 43.26
N GLY A 3 -34.66 -11.09 42.97
CA GLY A 3 -35.02 -10.66 41.62
C GLY A 3 -34.02 -9.59 41.19
N THR A 4 -33.12 -9.93 40.28
CA THR A 4 -32.15 -8.99 39.69
C THR A 4 -32.57 -8.72 38.24
N GLU A 5 -33.03 -7.50 37.98
CA GLU A 5 -33.18 -6.96 36.64
C GLU A 5 -31.81 -6.80 36.01
N ARG A 6 -31.58 -7.50 34.89
CA ARG A 6 -30.34 -7.41 34.12
C ARG A 6 -30.60 -6.49 32.91
N ARG A 7 -30.22 -5.22 33.04
CA ARG A 7 -30.08 -4.29 31.90
C ARG A 7 -29.02 -4.84 30.94
N GLN A 8 -29.39 -5.01 29.67
CA GLN A 8 -28.44 -5.23 28.59
C GLN A 8 -27.78 -3.90 28.24
N SER A 9 -26.49 -3.76 28.56
CA SER A 9 -25.62 -2.72 28.02
C SER A 9 -25.04 -3.20 26.69
N SER A 10 -25.29 -2.44 25.64
CA SER A 10 -24.68 -2.56 24.32
C SER A 10 -23.23 -2.07 24.39
N ASP A 11 -22.27 -2.99 24.48
CA ASP A 11 -20.85 -2.67 24.34
C ASP A 11 -20.51 -2.40 22.87
N THR A 12 -20.36 -1.13 22.56
CA THR A 12 -19.78 -0.67 21.29
C THR A 12 -18.27 -0.61 21.51
N THR A 13 -17.54 -1.56 20.93
CA THR A 13 -16.07 -1.59 21.00
C THR A 13 -15.48 -0.41 20.23
N SER A 14 -15.07 0.63 20.95
CA SER A 14 -14.29 1.74 20.43
C SER A 14 -12.93 1.24 19.93
N MET A 15 -12.69 1.30 18.61
CA MET A 15 -11.36 1.19 18.01
C MET A 15 -10.53 2.39 18.42
N THR A 16 -9.59 2.18 19.35
CA THR A 16 -8.65 3.21 19.78
C THR A 16 -7.70 3.55 18.64
N TYR A 17 -7.92 4.71 18.02
CA TYR A 17 -7.02 5.34 17.06
C TYR A 17 -5.63 5.51 17.70
N LEU A 18 -4.61 4.83 17.16
CA LEU A 18 -3.22 5.15 17.49
C LEU A 18 -2.93 6.57 16.99
N SER A 19 -2.65 7.46 17.93
CA SER A 19 -2.45 8.89 17.70
C SER A 19 -1.16 9.18 16.93
N GLN A 20 -1.18 10.27 16.17
CA GLN A 20 -0.07 10.87 15.43
C GLN A 20 1.19 11.18 16.28
N THR A 21 1.23 10.91 17.58
CA THR A 21 2.35 11.34 18.44
C THR A 21 3.56 10.39 18.36
N HIS A 22 3.37 9.12 17.97
CA HIS A 22 4.48 8.15 17.94
C HIS A 22 5.44 8.30 16.75
N TRP A 23 5.04 8.92 15.62
CA TRP A 23 5.86 8.96 14.40
C TRP A 23 7.01 9.99 14.48
N ARG A 24 6.79 11.15 15.11
CA ARG A 24 7.81 12.23 15.19
C ARG A 24 9.03 11.83 16.02
N SER A 25 8.83 11.06 17.08
CA SER A 25 9.88 10.79 18.07
C SER A 25 10.91 9.74 17.63
N ARG A 26 10.61 8.92 16.60
CA ARG A 26 11.52 7.85 16.15
C ARG A 26 12.62 8.32 15.19
N MET A 27 12.41 9.40 14.44
CA MET A 27 13.42 9.95 13.52
C MET A 27 14.33 11.02 14.13
N THR A 28 13.96 11.61 15.28
CA THR A 28 14.82 12.58 15.99
C THR A 28 16.08 11.96 16.59
N ALA A 29 16.12 10.64 16.75
CA ALA A 29 17.38 9.93 16.96
C ALA A 29 17.97 9.62 15.58
N ALA A 30 18.90 10.46 15.13
CA ALA A 30 19.67 10.28 13.91
C ALA A 30 20.34 8.89 13.86
N ARG A 31 19.59 7.87 13.41
CA ARG A 31 20.17 6.66 12.85
C ARG A 31 20.62 7.07 11.46
N GLY A 32 21.93 7.30 11.31
CA GLY A 32 22.52 7.77 10.06
C GLY A 32 22.11 6.93 8.85
N ILE A 33 22.38 7.46 7.66
CA ILE A 33 22.26 6.74 6.38
C ILE A 33 22.88 5.35 6.58
N PRO A 34 22.22 4.25 6.15
CA PRO A 34 22.87 2.95 6.11
C PRO A 34 24.25 3.07 5.44
N ALA A 35 25.23 2.26 5.82
CA ALA A 35 26.43 2.15 5.01
C ALA A 35 26.00 1.59 3.64
N THR A 36 25.70 2.47 2.70
CA THR A 36 25.20 2.13 1.36
C THR A 36 26.21 1.28 0.61
N ASP A 37 27.48 1.32 1.04
CA ASP A 37 28.58 0.50 0.54
C ASP A 37 28.34 -1.02 0.73
N GLU A 38 27.42 -1.42 1.61
CA GLU A 38 27.02 -2.84 1.79
C GLU A 38 25.90 -3.28 0.84
N LEU A 39 25.23 -2.34 0.16
CA LEU A 39 24.12 -2.65 -0.75
C LEU A 39 24.62 -2.74 -2.20
N ASP A 40 24.22 -3.81 -2.87
CA ASP A 40 24.44 -3.98 -4.30
C ASP A 40 23.16 -3.67 -5.09
N PHE A 41 23.33 -2.99 -6.23
CA PHE A 41 22.28 -2.59 -7.18
C PHE A 41 22.47 -3.22 -8.56
N PHE A 42 23.42 -4.16 -8.70
CA PHE A 42 23.83 -4.74 -9.97
C PHE A 42 22.81 -5.73 -10.57
N ALA A 43 22.22 -6.60 -9.74
CA ALA A 43 21.30 -7.65 -10.19
C ALA A 43 20.10 -7.77 -9.27
N THR A 44 18.95 -8.18 -9.82
CA THR A 44 17.75 -8.45 -9.03
C THR A 44 17.90 -9.71 -8.17
N LEU A 45 17.28 -9.71 -7.00
CA LEU A 45 17.12 -10.92 -6.19
C LEU A 45 16.23 -11.97 -6.89
N ASP A 46 16.29 -13.21 -6.41
CA ASP A 46 15.49 -14.30 -6.96
C ASP A 46 13.99 -14.03 -6.81
N ARG A 47 13.31 -13.85 -7.94
CA ARG A 47 11.86 -13.58 -8.03
C ARG A 47 10.99 -14.58 -7.26
N ARG A 48 11.46 -15.83 -7.07
CA ARG A 48 10.75 -16.87 -6.31
C ARG A 48 10.59 -16.51 -4.84
N LEU A 49 11.53 -15.75 -4.28
CA LEU A 49 11.50 -15.27 -2.88
C LEU A 49 10.72 -13.95 -2.73
N LEU A 50 10.21 -13.38 -3.82
CA LEU A 50 9.53 -12.08 -3.84
C LEU A 50 8.05 -12.19 -4.24
N HIS A 51 7.62 -13.43 -4.53
CA HIS A 51 6.31 -13.75 -5.11
C HIS A 51 6.04 -13.00 -6.42
N ARG A 52 7.05 -12.96 -7.30
CA ARG A 52 6.98 -12.34 -8.62
C ARG A 52 7.19 -13.35 -9.75
N ARG A 53 6.33 -13.26 -10.77
CA ARG A 53 6.40 -14.02 -12.01
C ARG A 53 7.28 -13.29 -13.02
N ALA A 54 7.02 -12.00 -13.26
CA ALA A 54 7.80 -11.18 -14.17
C ALA A 54 9.08 -10.65 -13.49
N ILE A 55 10.22 -10.79 -14.16
CA ILE A 55 11.50 -10.22 -13.70
C ILE A 55 11.44 -8.68 -13.73
N SER A 56 10.71 -8.10 -14.68
CA SER A 56 10.51 -6.65 -14.78
C SER A 56 9.76 -6.04 -13.59
N GLU A 57 9.09 -6.86 -12.79
CA GLU A 57 8.37 -6.46 -11.57
C GLU A 57 9.18 -6.81 -10.31
N VAL A 58 10.46 -7.14 -10.45
CA VAL A 58 11.41 -7.31 -9.33
C VAL A 58 12.27 -6.05 -9.22
N PHE A 59 12.17 -5.38 -8.08
CA PHE A 59 12.92 -4.16 -7.81
C PHE A 59 14.04 -4.37 -6.79
N LEU A 60 13.92 -5.36 -5.90
CA LEU A 60 14.99 -5.65 -4.95
C LEU A 60 16.24 -6.22 -5.62
N THR A 61 17.39 -5.70 -5.22
CA THR A 61 18.71 -6.07 -5.76
C THR A 61 19.60 -6.73 -4.71
N SER A 62 19.46 -6.38 -3.43
CA SER A 62 20.26 -6.96 -2.35
C SER A 62 19.53 -6.94 -1.02
N MET A 63 19.95 -7.82 -0.11
CA MET A 63 19.56 -7.79 1.31
C MET A 63 20.73 -8.24 2.18
N VAL A 64 20.98 -7.49 3.26
CA VAL A 64 22.04 -7.74 4.23
C VAL A 64 21.44 -7.78 5.64
N PRO A 65 21.43 -8.94 6.33
CA PRO A 65 21.02 -9.01 7.73
C PRO A 65 21.95 -8.18 8.61
N THR A 66 21.39 -7.38 9.50
CA THR A 66 22.16 -6.54 10.44
C THR A 66 22.04 -7.00 11.88
N SER A 67 20.97 -7.72 12.19
CA SER A 67 20.72 -8.34 13.50
C SER A 67 19.71 -9.48 13.33
N ARG A 68 19.30 -10.10 14.45
CA ARG A 68 18.22 -11.09 14.45
C ARG A 68 16.90 -10.52 13.92
N ASP A 69 16.62 -9.26 14.22
CA ASP A 69 15.33 -8.61 13.97
C ASP A 69 15.50 -7.37 13.06
N GLY A 70 16.50 -7.37 12.18
CA GLY A 70 16.75 -6.23 11.30
C GLY A 70 17.68 -6.52 10.14
N PHE A 71 17.46 -5.79 9.05
CA PHE A 71 18.19 -5.94 7.79
C PHE A 71 18.26 -4.63 7.01
N LEU A 72 19.21 -4.55 6.08
CA LEU A 72 19.24 -3.58 5.00
C LEU A 72 18.79 -4.25 3.70
N ALA A 73 18.12 -3.51 2.83
CA ALA A 73 17.81 -3.96 1.48
C ALA A 73 18.07 -2.84 0.47
N GLY A 74 18.56 -3.21 -0.70
CA GLY A 74 18.72 -2.34 -1.86
C GLY A 74 17.62 -2.63 -2.87
N ALA A 75 17.05 -1.58 -3.45
CA ALA A 75 16.14 -1.68 -4.59
C ALA A 75 16.54 -0.69 -5.70
N GLN A 76 16.33 -1.09 -6.94
CA GLN A 76 16.47 -0.19 -8.09
C GLN A 76 15.09 0.20 -8.61
N LEU A 77 14.81 1.51 -8.56
CA LEU A 77 13.56 2.09 -9.02
C LEU A 77 13.68 2.46 -10.50
N PRO A 78 12.81 1.94 -11.39
CA PRO A 78 12.94 2.15 -12.82
C PRO A 78 12.81 3.63 -13.20
N SER A 79 13.58 4.06 -14.20
CA SER A 79 13.45 5.41 -14.78
C SER A 79 12.15 5.59 -15.57
N SER A 80 11.67 4.49 -16.17
CA SER A 80 10.44 4.41 -16.95
C SER A 80 9.70 3.12 -16.63
N HIS A 81 8.40 3.23 -16.40
CA HIS A 81 7.52 2.12 -16.06
C HIS A 81 6.06 2.45 -16.44
N THR A 82 5.35 1.52 -17.06
CA THR A 82 3.99 1.73 -17.60
C THR A 82 2.97 2.16 -16.54
N TYR A 83 3.14 1.67 -15.31
CA TYR A 83 2.31 2.02 -14.16
C TYR A 83 2.96 3.04 -13.21
N PHE A 84 4.06 2.69 -12.53
CA PHE A 84 4.68 3.53 -11.49
C PHE A 84 5.24 4.88 -11.95
N THR A 85 5.43 5.12 -13.25
CA THR A 85 5.84 6.44 -13.77
C THR A 85 4.73 7.16 -14.54
N ASP A 86 3.50 6.64 -14.53
CA ASP A 86 2.35 7.24 -15.21
C ASP A 86 1.67 8.30 -14.35
N HIS A 87 2.18 9.53 -14.35
CA HIS A 87 1.57 10.60 -13.58
C HIS A 87 1.46 11.92 -14.33
N GLN A 88 0.50 12.75 -13.92
CA GLN A 88 0.25 14.07 -14.52
C GLN A 88 1.14 15.20 -13.98
N GLN A 89 1.96 14.96 -12.96
CA GLN A 89 2.82 16.00 -12.43
C GLN A 89 3.82 16.49 -13.49
N GLU A 90 4.03 17.80 -13.54
CA GLU A 90 4.94 18.44 -14.50
C GLU A 90 6.40 18.03 -14.31
N ARG A 91 6.76 17.64 -13.08
CA ARG A 91 8.07 17.10 -12.73
C ARG A 91 7.96 15.61 -12.52
N ARG A 92 9.04 14.89 -12.82
CA ARG A 92 9.17 13.47 -12.49
C ARG A 92 9.00 13.29 -10.98
N THR A 93 8.01 12.51 -10.58
CA THR A 93 7.69 12.23 -9.18
C THR A 93 7.96 10.77 -8.85
N LEU A 94 8.23 10.52 -7.57
CA LEU A 94 8.35 9.18 -7.01
C LEU A 94 6.94 8.70 -6.65
N ASP A 95 6.51 7.56 -7.20
CA ASP A 95 5.21 6.97 -6.84
C ASP A 95 5.31 6.32 -5.45
N PRO A 96 4.51 6.75 -4.45
CA PRO A 96 4.46 6.08 -3.16
C PRO A 96 4.16 4.58 -3.27
N LEU A 97 3.40 4.13 -4.27
CA LEU A 97 3.11 2.72 -4.45
C LEU A 97 4.31 1.92 -4.97
N LEU A 98 5.24 2.55 -5.68
CA LEU A 98 6.50 1.89 -6.03
C LEU A 98 7.37 1.66 -4.79
N LEU A 99 7.38 2.63 -3.85
CA LEU A 99 8.07 2.49 -2.57
C LEU A 99 7.44 1.41 -1.71
N LEU A 100 6.10 1.41 -1.61
CA LEU A 100 5.36 0.34 -0.96
C LEU A 100 5.74 -1.01 -1.59
N GLU A 101 5.67 -1.16 -2.91
CA GLU A 101 6.02 -2.41 -3.57
C GLU A 101 7.47 -2.88 -3.29
N ALA A 102 8.46 -1.98 -3.30
CA ALA A 102 9.82 -2.31 -2.93
C ALA A 102 9.91 -2.82 -1.47
N CYS A 103 9.23 -2.16 -0.54
CA CYS A 103 9.14 -2.59 0.86
C CYS A 103 8.39 -3.93 1.01
N ARG A 104 7.35 -4.18 0.22
CA ARG A 104 6.64 -5.48 0.19
C ARG A 104 7.58 -6.59 -0.25
N GLN A 105 8.37 -6.36 -1.29
CA GLN A 105 9.36 -7.33 -1.76
C GLN A 105 10.43 -7.60 -0.68
N ALA A 106 10.88 -6.56 0.03
CA ALA A 106 11.80 -6.69 1.15
C ALA A 106 11.21 -7.52 2.29
N GLU A 107 9.96 -7.27 2.66
CA GLU A 107 9.25 -8.09 3.64
C GLU A 107 9.13 -9.55 3.20
N THR A 108 8.69 -9.79 1.97
CA THR A 108 8.47 -11.16 1.46
C THR A 108 9.78 -11.95 1.41
N PHE A 109 10.88 -11.32 0.96
CA PHE A 109 12.19 -11.95 0.99
C PHE A 109 12.63 -12.29 2.43
N ALA A 110 12.54 -11.32 3.34
CA ALA A 110 12.94 -11.49 4.74
C ALA A 110 12.12 -12.58 5.44
N ALA A 111 10.82 -12.66 5.18
CA ALA A 111 9.95 -13.69 5.71
C ALA A 111 10.48 -15.10 5.39
N HIS A 112 10.90 -15.35 4.14
CA HIS A 112 11.43 -16.64 3.74
C HIS A 112 12.87 -16.89 4.23
N VAL A 113 13.75 -15.90 4.09
CA VAL A 113 15.20 -16.09 4.27
C VAL A 113 15.63 -15.89 5.72
N LEU A 114 15.02 -14.96 6.44
CA LEU A 114 15.39 -14.63 7.83
C LEU A 114 14.45 -15.25 8.86
N HIS A 115 13.18 -15.46 8.49
CA HIS A 115 12.14 -15.93 9.41
C HIS A 115 11.60 -17.33 9.06
N GLU A 116 12.22 -18.00 8.09
CA GLU A 116 11.96 -19.39 7.70
C GLU A 116 10.48 -19.66 7.37
N VAL A 117 9.75 -18.65 6.91
CA VAL A 117 8.37 -18.82 6.43
C VAL A 117 8.41 -19.69 5.16
N PRO A 118 7.60 -20.76 5.07
CA PRO A 118 7.60 -21.62 3.89
C PRO A 118 7.27 -20.87 2.59
N LEU A 119 7.92 -21.26 1.48
CA LEU A 119 7.74 -20.62 0.16
C LEU A 119 6.31 -20.68 -0.38
N ASP A 120 5.51 -21.66 0.06
CA ASP A 120 4.11 -21.81 -0.36
C ASP A 120 3.11 -21.09 0.56
N ALA A 121 3.60 -20.49 1.65
CA ALA A 121 2.75 -19.78 2.61
C ALA A 121 1.99 -18.63 1.92
N LYS A 122 0.76 -18.41 2.39
CA LYS A 122 -0.10 -17.32 1.92
C LYS A 122 0.06 -16.12 2.85
N PHE A 123 0.51 -15.02 2.25
CA PHE A 123 0.74 -13.75 2.92
C PHE A 123 -0.57 -12.99 2.98
N VAL A 124 -0.94 -12.54 4.18
CA VAL A 124 -2.15 -11.76 4.44
C VAL A 124 -1.74 -10.41 4.98
N LEU A 125 -2.00 -9.37 4.19
CA LEU A 125 -1.79 -7.98 4.57
C LEU A 125 -2.81 -7.56 5.63
N ARG A 126 -2.36 -6.99 6.74
CA ARG A 126 -3.24 -6.49 7.81
C ARG A 126 -3.29 -4.97 7.83
N SER A 127 -2.14 -4.34 7.76
CA SER A 127 -2.02 -2.89 7.61
C SER A 127 -0.78 -2.52 6.82
N TRP A 128 -0.83 -1.37 6.17
CA TRP A 128 0.27 -0.86 5.36
C TRP A 128 0.29 0.65 5.36
N SER A 129 1.44 1.25 5.65
CA SER A 129 1.58 2.71 5.64
C SER A 129 2.76 3.18 4.80
N TRP A 130 2.63 4.40 4.32
CA TRP A 130 3.68 5.25 3.77
C TRP A 130 3.55 6.63 4.42
N GLN A 131 4.67 7.17 4.87
CA GLN A 131 4.75 8.54 5.36
C GLN A 131 6.00 9.22 4.79
N GLN A 132 5.80 10.21 3.93
CA GLN A 132 6.89 11.06 3.46
C GLN A 132 7.40 11.94 4.60
N ILE A 133 8.71 12.18 4.60
CA ILE A 133 9.39 13.05 5.56
C ILE A 133 10.21 14.07 4.79
N GLY A 134 9.98 15.35 5.11
CA GLY A 134 10.57 16.46 4.37
C GLY A 134 10.07 16.53 2.92
N GLN A 135 10.86 17.19 2.07
CA GLN A 135 10.61 17.26 0.64
C GLN A 135 11.23 16.05 -0.04
N ALA A 136 10.51 15.49 -1.01
CA ALA A 136 11.06 14.41 -1.84
C ALA A 136 12.31 14.93 -2.59
N PRO A 137 13.41 14.16 -2.63
CA PRO A 137 14.60 14.52 -3.36
C PRO A 137 14.33 14.53 -4.86
N GLU A 138 15.18 15.25 -5.60
CA GLU A 138 15.15 15.20 -7.06
C GLU A 138 15.53 13.80 -7.54
N LEU A 139 14.75 13.26 -8.48
CA LEU A 139 15.03 11.96 -9.07
C LEU A 139 16.15 12.07 -10.11
N PRO A 140 17.11 11.13 -10.14
CA PRO A 140 18.12 11.09 -11.19
C PRO A 140 17.47 10.90 -12.58
N ALA A 141 18.20 11.19 -13.66
CA ALA A 141 17.70 10.90 -15.01
C ALA A 141 17.58 9.39 -15.29
N GLY A 142 18.40 8.58 -14.61
CA GLY A 142 18.43 7.13 -14.72
C GLY A 142 17.59 6.40 -13.67
N PRO A 143 17.80 5.07 -13.51
CA PRO A 143 17.24 4.34 -12.39
C PRO A 143 17.72 4.96 -11.08
N ALA A 144 16.87 4.93 -10.06
CA ALA A 144 17.18 5.48 -8.75
C ALA A 144 17.43 4.35 -7.75
N GLU A 145 18.46 4.48 -6.94
CA GLU A 145 18.84 3.49 -5.94
C GLU A 145 18.19 3.82 -4.60
N LEU A 146 17.34 2.91 -4.13
CA LEU A 146 16.61 2.99 -2.89
C LEU A 146 17.29 2.10 -1.85
N ALA A 147 17.70 2.69 -0.74
CA ALA A 147 18.13 1.95 0.44
C ALA A 147 16.99 1.86 1.44
N ILE A 148 16.75 0.66 1.97
CA ILE A 148 15.72 0.35 2.95
C ILE A 148 16.41 -0.20 4.20
N ARG A 149 16.14 0.39 5.36
CA ARG A 149 16.52 -0.18 6.66
C ARG A 149 15.25 -0.69 7.33
N ALA A 150 15.20 -1.98 7.62
CA ALA A 150 14.04 -2.60 8.23
C ALA A 150 14.36 -3.14 9.63
N THR A 151 13.39 -3.04 10.53
CA THR A 151 13.36 -3.75 11.80
C THR A 151 12.05 -4.50 11.95
N THR A 152 12.11 -5.70 12.50
CA THR A 152 10.96 -6.56 12.72
C THR A 152 10.58 -6.61 14.20
N SER A 153 9.28 -6.74 14.49
CA SER A 153 8.78 -6.85 15.87
C SER A 153 7.49 -7.66 15.95
N ASN A 154 7.00 -7.87 17.17
CA ASN A 154 5.74 -8.56 17.48
C ASN A 154 5.57 -9.94 16.80
N PRO A 155 6.57 -10.84 16.86
CA PRO A 155 6.49 -12.12 16.17
C PRO A 155 5.35 -12.97 16.73
N GLN A 156 4.42 -13.34 15.86
CA GLN A 156 3.35 -14.28 16.16
C GLN A 156 3.85 -15.68 15.83
N VAL A 157 4.17 -16.49 16.84
CA VAL A 157 4.76 -17.83 16.65
C VAL A 157 3.74 -18.90 17.02
N ARG A 158 3.57 -19.90 16.16
CA ARG A 158 2.75 -21.10 16.43
C ARG A 158 3.47 -22.34 15.93
N ASP A 159 3.58 -23.34 16.80
CA ASP A 159 4.27 -24.62 16.51
C ASP A 159 5.72 -24.40 16.08
N GLY A 160 6.42 -23.47 16.73
CA GLY A 160 7.80 -23.07 16.40
C GLY A 160 7.95 -22.23 15.13
N MET A 161 6.88 -22.05 14.35
CA MET A 161 6.90 -21.32 13.08
C MET A 161 6.35 -19.91 13.23
N VAL A 162 6.99 -18.97 12.54
CA VAL A 162 6.50 -17.60 12.41
C VAL A 162 5.21 -17.56 11.57
N ARG A 163 4.19 -16.88 12.10
CA ARG A 163 2.83 -16.73 11.54
C ARG A 163 2.43 -15.27 11.31
N GLY A 164 3.25 -14.33 11.71
CA GLY A 164 3.06 -12.91 11.41
C GLY A 164 4.08 -12.05 12.12
N LEU A 165 4.42 -10.92 11.50
CA LEU A 165 5.41 -9.95 11.95
C LEU A 165 4.93 -8.54 11.63
N ASP A 166 5.44 -7.60 12.41
CA ASP A 166 5.38 -6.18 12.11
C ASP A 166 6.75 -5.72 11.58
N TYR A 167 6.76 -4.95 10.50
CA TYR A 167 7.95 -4.36 9.90
C TYR A 167 7.86 -2.84 9.99
N ASP A 168 8.91 -2.22 10.50
CA ASP A 168 9.17 -0.79 10.41
C ASP A 168 10.34 -0.59 9.44
N MET A 169 10.13 0.20 8.39
CA MET A 169 11.13 0.42 7.33
C MET A 169 11.36 1.91 7.10
N ASP A 170 12.62 2.33 7.18
CA ASP A 170 13.06 3.68 6.82
C ASP A 170 13.72 3.66 5.43
N LEU A 171 13.46 4.69 4.63
CA LEU A 171 13.82 4.73 3.21
C LEU A 171 14.73 5.92 2.90
N TRP A 172 15.77 5.69 2.09
CA TRP A 172 16.66 6.71 1.55
C TRP A 172 16.85 6.55 0.05
N LEU A 173 16.94 7.67 -0.67
CA LEU A 173 17.25 7.72 -2.10
C LEU A 173 18.51 8.53 -2.32
N GLY A 174 19.56 7.94 -2.88
CA GLY A 174 20.85 8.63 -3.06
C GLY A 174 21.37 9.27 -1.76
N GLY A 175 21.15 8.62 -0.62
CA GLY A 175 21.52 9.12 0.71
C GLY A 175 20.55 10.13 1.35
N ALA A 176 19.57 10.67 0.60
CA ALA A 176 18.57 11.58 1.14
C ALA A 176 17.40 10.80 1.80
N PRO A 177 16.97 11.15 3.03
CA PRO A 177 15.83 10.50 3.66
C PRO A 177 14.54 10.77 2.89
N LEU A 178 13.75 9.73 2.66
CA LEU A 178 12.46 9.82 1.95
C LEU A 178 11.26 9.80 2.90
N GLY A 179 11.30 8.91 3.89
CA GLY A 179 10.12 8.57 4.67
C GLY A 179 10.21 7.18 5.27
N SER A 180 9.07 6.70 5.75
CA SER A 180 8.96 5.38 6.36
C SER A 180 7.72 4.62 5.89
N VAL A 181 7.83 3.30 5.95
CA VAL A 181 6.79 2.32 5.69
C VAL A 181 6.62 1.46 6.92
N GLN A 182 5.37 1.22 7.33
CA GLN A 182 5.05 0.18 8.30
C GLN A 182 4.16 -0.86 7.64
N LEU A 183 4.42 -2.13 7.92
CA LEU A 183 3.74 -3.25 7.31
C LEU A 183 3.46 -4.32 8.36
N ARG A 184 2.20 -4.74 8.46
CA ARG A 184 1.81 -5.88 9.30
C ARG A 184 1.32 -7.02 8.41
N ALA A 185 1.97 -8.17 8.52
CA ALA A 185 1.67 -9.33 7.71
C ALA A 185 1.39 -10.57 8.58
N SER A 186 0.54 -11.46 8.07
CA SER A 186 0.35 -12.81 8.60
C SER A 186 0.67 -13.86 7.55
N TYR A 187 1.14 -15.03 7.97
CA TYR A 187 1.57 -16.11 7.10
C TYR A 187 0.76 -17.37 7.38
N LEU A 188 -0.06 -17.77 6.41
CA LEU A 188 -0.92 -18.94 6.51
C LEU A 188 -0.30 -20.12 5.76
N PRO A 189 -0.24 -21.32 6.36
CA PRO A 189 0.14 -22.53 5.62
C PRO A 189 -0.74 -22.72 4.37
N ALA A 190 -0.12 -23.10 3.25
CA ALA A 190 -0.83 -23.37 2.00
C ALA A 190 -1.96 -24.38 2.18
N ALA A 191 -1.72 -25.44 2.98
CA ALA A 191 -2.67 -26.52 3.20
C ALA A 191 -3.98 -26.09 3.87
N ILE A 192 -3.96 -25.04 4.71
CA ILE A 192 -5.17 -24.60 5.44
C ILE A 192 -5.87 -23.42 4.76
N TYR A 193 -5.16 -22.68 3.90
CA TYR A 193 -5.67 -21.47 3.28
C TYR A 193 -6.98 -21.67 2.49
N PRO A 194 -7.13 -22.69 1.62
CA PRO A 194 -8.39 -22.94 0.92
C PRO A 194 -9.57 -23.19 1.88
N GLY A 195 -9.32 -23.87 3.01
CA GLY A 195 -10.33 -24.12 4.04
C GLY A 195 -10.79 -22.82 4.72
N ILE A 196 -9.84 -21.93 5.04
CA ILE A 196 -10.13 -20.60 5.60
C ILE A 196 -10.96 -19.78 4.61
N ARG A 197 -10.55 -19.72 3.34
CA ARG A 197 -11.26 -18.96 2.29
C ARG A 197 -12.67 -19.51 2.06
N ARG A 198 -12.83 -20.83 1.92
CA ARG A 198 -14.13 -21.49 1.75
C ARG A 198 -15.04 -21.27 2.95
N HIS A 199 -14.53 -21.38 4.18
CA HIS A 199 -15.33 -21.16 5.38
C HIS A 199 -15.77 -19.70 5.52
N GLY A 200 -14.88 -18.75 5.24
CA GLY A 200 -15.20 -17.32 5.29
C GLY A 200 -16.20 -16.87 4.22
N ARG A 201 -16.17 -17.48 3.03
CA ARG A 201 -17.06 -17.14 1.90
C ARG A 201 -18.32 -18.00 1.81
N GLY A 202 -18.33 -19.20 2.39
CA GLY A 202 -19.33 -20.23 2.13
C GLY A 202 -19.19 -20.93 0.76
N SER A 203 -18.21 -20.54 -0.06
CA SER A 203 -17.93 -21.10 -1.40
C SER A 203 -16.44 -20.96 -1.77
N ASN A 204 -15.98 -21.66 -2.80
CA ASN A 204 -14.60 -21.52 -3.27
C ASN A 204 -14.38 -20.13 -3.89
N PRO A 205 -13.29 -19.42 -3.56
CA PRO A 205 -13.02 -18.12 -4.16
C PRO A 205 -12.78 -18.25 -5.66
N PRO A 206 -13.26 -17.29 -6.47
CA PRO A 206 -12.88 -17.20 -7.89
C PRO A 206 -11.39 -16.87 -8.01
N LEU A 207 -10.84 -17.02 -9.21
CA LEU A 207 -9.50 -16.55 -9.56
C LEU A 207 -9.61 -15.42 -10.59
N SER A 208 -8.65 -14.49 -10.56
CA SER A 208 -8.64 -13.30 -11.42
C SER A 208 -8.31 -13.58 -12.89
N ASP A 209 -7.96 -14.81 -13.26
CA ASP A 209 -7.87 -15.28 -14.64
C ASP A 209 -9.19 -15.87 -15.17
N GLY A 210 -10.22 -15.94 -14.33
CA GLY A 210 -11.59 -16.28 -14.69
C GLY A 210 -12.48 -15.05 -14.88
N ALA A 211 -13.79 -15.25 -14.68
CA ALA A 211 -14.76 -14.15 -14.72
C ALA A 211 -14.65 -13.29 -13.45
N VAL A 212 -14.41 -12.00 -13.64
CA VAL A 212 -14.42 -10.98 -12.58
C VAL A 212 -15.62 -10.06 -12.79
N VAL A 213 -16.32 -9.73 -11.71
CA VAL A 213 -17.44 -8.79 -11.78
C VAL A 213 -16.87 -7.38 -11.91
N GLN A 214 -17.25 -6.71 -13.01
CA GLN A 214 -16.89 -5.32 -13.28
C GLN A 214 -18.14 -4.44 -13.14
N PRO A 215 -18.00 -3.17 -12.70
CA PRO A 215 -19.09 -2.22 -12.78
C PRO A 215 -19.48 -1.96 -14.23
N THR A 216 -20.77 -1.64 -14.47
CA THR A 216 -21.28 -1.28 -15.80
C THR A 216 -21.13 0.20 -16.12
N THR A 217 -20.66 0.99 -15.15
CA THR A 217 -20.42 2.43 -15.28
C THR A 217 -19.13 2.69 -16.04
N GLN A 218 -19.04 3.86 -16.67
CA GLN A 218 -17.86 4.24 -17.44
C GLN A 218 -16.67 4.52 -16.49
N ALA A 219 -15.49 4.08 -16.91
CA ALA A 219 -14.22 4.46 -16.27
C ALA A 219 -14.06 5.98 -16.23
N LEU A 220 -13.45 6.49 -15.16
CA LEU A 220 -13.05 7.90 -15.09
C LEU A 220 -12.03 8.21 -16.19
N ALA A 221 -11.99 9.46 -16.64
CA ALA A 221 -10.93 9.91 -17.52
C ALA A 221 -9.59 9.93 -16.74
N PRO A 222 -8.45 9.56 -17.34
CA PRO A 222 -7.17 9.45 -16.63
C PRO A 222 -6.80 10.71 -15.85
N HIS A 223 -7.04 11.87 -16.43
CA HIS A 223 -6.71 13.15 -15.83
C HIS A 223 -7.54 13.50 -14.58
N GLN A 224 -8.68 12.83 -14.35
CA GLN A 224 -9.50 13.04 -13.15
C GLN A 224 -8.88 12.37 -11.92
N VAL A 225 -7.96 11.42 -12.13
CA VAL A 225 -7.35 10.59 -11.08
C VAL A 225 -5.82 10.69 -11.05
N GLY A 226 -5.24 11.67 -11.75
CA GLY A 226 -3.79 11.91 -11.75
C GLY A 226 -2.99 10.99 -12.67
N ARG A 227 -3.65 10.33 -13.64
CA ARG A 227 -3.02 9.40 -14.60
C ARG A 227 -3.01 9.97 -16.02
N LEU A 228 -2.11 9.46 -16.87
CA LEU A 228 -2.12 9.75 -18.32
C LEU A 228 -2.73 8.60 -19.11
N ARG A 229 -2.60 7.37 -18.60
CA ARG A 229 -2.99 6.14 -19.29
C ARG A 229 -4.34 5.59 -18.80
N PRO A 230 -5.30 5.29 -19.71
CA PRO A 230 -6.54 4.63 -19.33
C PRO A 230 -6.35 3.28 -18.63
N GLU A 231 -5.32 2.51 -18.99
CA GLU A 231 -5.05 1.19 -18.40
C GLU A 231 -4.64 1.24 -16.91
N ASN A 232 -4.32 2.42 -16.39
CA ASN A 232 -3.99 2.64 -14.98
C ASN A 232 -5.15 3.25 -14.18
N VAL A 233 -6.31 3.51 -14.80
CA VAL A 233 -7.50 3.98 -14.08
C VAL A 233 -8.23 2.78 -13.48
N VAL A 234 -8.47 2.83 -12.16
CA VAL A 234 -9.12 1.74 -11.42
C VAL A 234 -10.49 2.13 -10.86
N LEU A 235 -11.03 3.28 -11.29
CA LEU A 235 -12.32 3.80 -10.82
C LEU A 235 -13.30 3.99 -11.97
N ALA A 236 -14.58 3.72 -11.71
CA ALA A 236 -15.70 4.02 -12.59
C ALA A 236 -16.83 4.73 -11.85
N GLY A 237 -17.65 5.48 -12.59
CA GLY A 237 -18.90 6.06 -12.09
C GLY A 237 -18.72 6.96 -10.87
N LEU A 238 -17.93 8.03 -10.99
CA LEU A 238 -17.75 9.02 -9.91
C LEU A 238 -19.08 9.70 -9.56
N ARG A 239 -19.36 9.80 -8.26
CA ARG A 239 -20.61 10.34 -7.69
C ARG A 239 -20.26 11.33 -6.58
N GLU A 240 -20.92 12.48 -6.54
CA GLU A 240 -20.88 13.35 -5.38
C GLU A 240 -21.80 12.80 -4.27
N GLU A 241 -21.35 12.91 -3.02
CA GLU A 241 -22.12 12.60 -1.82
C GLU A 241 -22.09 13.81 -0.87
N GLU A 242 -23.02 13.89 0.08
CA GLU A 242 -23.17 15.05 0.99
C GLU A 242 -21.86 15.47 1.67
N THR A 243 -21.02 14.49 2.04
CA THR A 243 -19.77 14.71 2.79
C THR A 243 -18.50 14.37 1.99
N GLY A 244 -18.63 14.09 0.69
CA GLY A 244 -17.50 13.55 -0.08
C GLY A 244 -17.84 13.10 -1.49
N THR A 245 -17.15 12.07 -1.96
CA THR A 245 -17.41 11.42 -3.25
C THR A 245 -17.38 9.91 -3.12
N ALA A 246 -17.92 9.22 -4.11
CA ALA A 246 -17.85 7.78 -4.20
C ALA A 246 -17.68 7.32 -5.65
N ALA A 247 -17.12 6.13 -5.82
CA ALA A 247 -16.89 5.52 -7.13
C ALA A 247 -16.88 3.99 -6.97
N ASP A 248 -17.03 3.28 -8.07
CA ASP A 248 -16.90 1.83 -8.10
C ASP A 248 -15.48 1.42 -8.52
N LEU A 249 -14.97 0.33 -7.93
CA LEU A 249 -13.69 -0.24 -8.31
C LEU A 249 -13.82 -0.96 -9.67
N LEU A 250 -13.01 -0.54 -10.64
CA LEU A 250 -12.69 -1.35 -11.81
C LEU A 250 -11.52 -2.27 -11.43
N VAL A 251 -11.74 -3.59 -11.43
CA VAL A 251 -10.68 -4.54 -11.05
C VAL A 251 -9.70 -4.68 -12.23
N PRO A 252 -8.45 -4.22 -12.10
CA PRO A 252 -7.54 -4.04 -13.24
C PRO A 252 -6.75 -5.33 -13.56
N VAL A 253 -7.45 -6.45 -13.79
CA VAL A 253 -6.81 -7.78 -14.00
C VAL A 253 -5.86 -7.85 -15.20
N ALA A 254 -6.00 -6.94 -16.16
CA ALA A 254 -5.12 -6.85 -17.33
C ALA A 254 -3.84 -6.04 -17.06
N ASN A 255 -3.73 -5.36 -15.92
CA ASN A 255 -2.55 -4.56 -15.57
C ASN A 255 -1.51 -5.45 -14.86
N PRO A 256 -0.37 -5.77 -15.51
CA PRO A 256 0.58 -6.76 -14.99
C PRO A 256 1.28 -6.33 -13.71
N SER A 257 1.39 -5.02 -13.44
CA SER A 257 2.02 -4.49 -12.23
C SER A 257 1.08 -4.57 -11.03
N MET A 258 -0.23 -4.66 -11.27
CA MET A 258 -1.26 -4.86 -10.25
C MET A 258 -1.65 -6.34 -10.07
N PHE A 259 -1.66 -7.11 -11.17
CA PHE A 259 -1.92 -8.54 -11.25
C PHE A 259 -0.83 -9.25 -12.06
N ASP A 260 0.27 -9.61 -11.40
CA ASP A 260 1.39 -10.33 -12.01
C ASP A 260 1.11 -11.86 -12.16
N HIS A 261 0.16 -12.37 -11.38
CA HIS A 261 -0.33 -13.74 -11.43
C HIS A 261 -1.80 -13.80 -10.97
N PRO A 262 -2.52 -14.91 -11.25
CA PRO A 262 -3.89 -15.07 -10.77
C PRO A 262 -3.98 -15.01 -9.25
N LEU A 263 -4.90 -14.19 -8.75
CA LEU A 263 -5.20 -14.01 -7.33
C LEU A 263 -6.68 -14.33 -7.07
N ASP A 264 -7.00 -14.69 -5.84
CA ASP A 264 -8.36 -15.08 -5.42
C ASP A 264 -9.13 -13.94 -4.73
N HIS A 265 -8.56 -12.73 -4.74
CA HIS A 265 -9.11 -11.49 -4.17
C HIS A 265 -8.40 -10.29 -4.81
N VAL A 266 -8.95 -9.09 -4.59
CA VAL A 266 -8.29 -7.84 -4.98
C VAL A 266 -7.07 -7.59 -4.06
N PRO A 267 -5.84 -7.50 -4.61
CA PRO A 267 -4.65 -7.30 -3.78
C PRO A 267 -4.61 -5.92 -3.11
N GLY A 268 -3.93 -5.83 -1.97
CA GLY A 268 -3.80 -4.59 -1.20
C GLY A 268 -3.25 -3.41 -2.02
N MET A 269 -2.33 -3.66 -2.95
CA MET A 269 -1.82 -2.64 -3.89
C MET A 269 -2.92 -1.97 -4.72
N VAL A 270 -3.93 -2.73 -5.18
CA VAL A 270 -5.06 -2.21 -5.95
C VAL A 270 -5.99 -1.40 -5.05
N ALA A 271 -6.22 -1.83 -3.81
CA ALA A 271 -7.00 -1.06 -2.85
C ALA A 271 -6.33 0.29 -2.52
N MET A 272 -5.00 0.31 -2.33
CA MET A 272 -4.21 1.53 -2.11
C MET A 272 -4.24 2.47 -3.32
N GLU A 273 -4.18 1.92 -4.54
CA GLU A 273 -4.36 2.70 -5.76
C GLU A 273 -5.77 3.31 -5.86
N ALA A 274 -6.80 2.50 -5.70
CA ALA A 274 -8.17 2.98 -5.78
C ALA A 274 -8.46 4.08 -4.75
N ALA A 275 -7.92 3.95 -3.54
CA ALA A 275 -7.99 5.00 -2.53
C ALA A 275 -7.23 6.28 -2.93
N ARG A 276 -6.00 6.17 -3.49
CA ARG A 276 -5.26 7.32 -4.04
C ARG A 276 -6.08 8.02 -5.11
N GLN A 277 -6.57 7.29 -6.10
CA GLN A 277 -7.32 7.86 -7.23
C GLN A 277 -8.58 8.58 -6.75
N LEU A 278 -9.33 7.99 -5.80
CA LEU A 278 -10.55 8.61 -5.30
C LEU A 278 -10.25 9.84 -4.44
N ALA A 279 -9.17 9.82 -3.65
CA ALA A 279 -8.73 10.98 -2.88
C ALA A 279 -8.31 12.14 -3.79
N LEU A 280 -7.59 11.87 -4.87
CA LEU A 280 -7.25 12.87 -5.88
C LEU A 280 -8.50 13.40 -6.58
N ALA A 281 -9.41 12.53 -7.04
CA ALA A 281 -10.66 12.93 -7.67
C ALA A 281 -11.54 13.80 -6.75
N THR A 282 -11.62 13.46 -5.45
CA THR A 282 -12.35 14.24 -4.43
C THR A 282 -11.82 15.67 -4.28
N THR A 283 -10.55 15.90 -4.58
CA THR A 283 -9.88 17.19 -4.38
C THR A 283 -9.62 17.97 -5.66
N ASN A 284 -9.74 17.35 -6.84
CA ASN A 284 -9.47 17.96 -8.14
C ASN A 284 -10.27 19.27 -8.34
N ASP A 285 -11.59 19.24 -8.09
CA ASP A 285 -12.46 20.41 -8.24
C ASP A 285 -12.18 21.52 -7.21
N ARG A 286 -11.50 21.18 -6.11
CA ARG A 286 -11.24 22.09 -4.97
C ARG A 286 -9.83 22.68 -4.99
N ARG A 287 -8.85 21.99 -5.58
CA ARG A 287 -7.42 22.35 -5.54
C ARG A 287 -6.85 22.77 -6.90
N GLY A 288 -7.62 22.68 -7.97
CA GLY A 288 -7.15 22.92 -9.34
C GLY A 288 -6.39 21.71 -9.89
N SER A 289 -5.46 21.93 -10.82
CA SER A 289 -4.77 20.85 -11.53
C SER A 289 -4.07 19.84 -10.61
N LEU A 290 -4.36 18.55 -10.78
CA LEU A 290 -3.66 17.45 -10.12
C LEU A 290 -2.15 17.43 -10.45
N SER A 291 -1.70 18.14 -11.48
CA SER A 291 -0.27 18.29 -11.81
C SER A 291 0.56 18.91 -10.68
N ARG A 292 -0.10 19.58 -9.73
CA ARG A 292 0.50 20.19 -8.54
C ARG A 292 0.08 19.54 -7.23
N THR A 293 -0.55 18.36 -7.25
CA THR A 293 -0.92 17.63 -6.04
C THR A 293 0.00 16.44 -5.83
N GLN A 294 0.47 16.24 -4.61
CA GLN A 294 1.33 15.12 -4.23
C GLN A 294 0.69 14.31 -3.11
N VAL A 295 0.86 12.99 -3.17
CA VAL A 295 0.49 12.07 -2.09
C VAL A 295 1.63 11.99 -1.10
N THR A 296 1.43 12.54 0.09
CA THR A 296 2.46 12.59 1.15
C THR A 296 2.35 11.46 2.15
N SER A 297 1.19 10.81 2.23
CA SER A 297 1.01 9.65 3.08
C SER A 297 -0.12 8.73 2.60
N LEU A 298 0.01 7.45 2.95
CA LEU A 298 -1.01 6.42 2.75
C LEU A 298 -1.06 5.58 4.03
N HIS A 299 -2.23 5.33 4.58
CA HIS A 299 -2.38 4.51 5.79
C HIS A 299 -3.58 3.60 5.62
N GLY A 300 -3.34 2.33 5.28
CA GLY A 300 -4.36 1.33 5.01
C GLY A 300 -4.49 0.29 6.12
N GLU A 301 -5.73 -0.01 6.48
CA GLU A 301 -6.14 -1.12 7.35
C GLU A 301 -7.02 -2.07 6.54
N PHE A 302 -6.71 -3.36 6.58
CA PHE A 302 -7.33 -4.41 5.77
C PHE A 302 -8.00 -5.44 6.68
N GLY A 303 -9.30 -5.26 6.88
CA GLY A 303 -10.10 -6.10 7.77
C GLY A 303 -10.66 -7.35 7.10
N ARG A 304 -10.94 -7.28 5.79
CA ARG A 304 -11.53 -8.36 5.01
C ARG A 304 -10.95 -8.43 3.60
N TYR A 305 -11.06 -9.60 2.99
CA TYR A 305 -10.79 -9.76 1.57
C TYR A 305 -11.84 -9.00 0.76
N LEU A 306 -11.38 -8.32 -0.28
CA LEU A 306 -12.21 -7.75 -1.33
C LEU A 306 -12.38 -8.82 -2.41
N GLU A 307 -13.55 -9.42 -2.48
CA GLU A 307 -13.85 -10.56 -3.36
C GLU A 307 -14.02 -10.11 -4.82
N LEU A 308 -13.62 -10.95 -5.79
CA LEU A 308 -13.62 -10.60 -7.22
C LEU A 308 -15.01 -10.74 -7.90
N ASP A 309 -15.95 -11.40 -7.25
CA ASP A 309 -17.26 -11.77 -7.78
C ASP A 309 -18.42 -10.93 -7.23
N ALA A 310 -18.11 -9.79 -6.59
CA ALA A 310 -19.11 -8.83 -6.16
C ALA A 310 -18.60 -7.38 -6.33
N PRO A 311 -19.48 -6.41 -6.66
CA PRO A 311 -19.08 -5.02 -6.79
C PRO A 311 -18.43 -4.47 -5.52
N ILE A 312 -17.42 -3.63 -5.70
CA ILE A 312 -16.70 -2.93 -4.62
C ILE A 312 -16.90 -1.44 -4.86
N THR A 313 -17.40 -0.76 -3.84
CA THR A 313 -17.66 0.68 -3.89
C THR A 313 -16.74 1.38 -2.90
N LEU A 314 -16.13 2.48 -3.34
CA LEU A 314 -15.28 3.33 -2.54
C LEU A 314 -16.05 4.59 -2.14
N HIS A 315 -15.86 5.05 -0.91
CA HIS A 315 -16.38 6.31 -0.40
C HIS A 315 -15.25 7.12 0.20
N ALA A 316 -15.08 8.37 -0.23
CA ALA A 316 -14.02 9.25 0.21
C ALA A 316 -14.60 10.54 0.82
N ALA A 317 -14.12 10.92 1.99
CA ALA A 317 -14.48 12.17 2.64
C ALA A 317 -13.23 12.83 3.24
N PRO A 318 -13.12 14.18 3.22
CA PRO A 318 -12.09 14.88 3.98
C PRO A 318 -12.21 14.59 5.48
N THR A 319 -11.08 14.48 6.16
CA THR A 319 -11.05 14.31 7.62
C THR A 319 -11.42 15.64 8.29
N ILE A 320 -12.31 15.59 9.29
CA ILE A 320 -12.74 16.78 10.03
C ILE A 320 -11.53 17.47 10.67
N GLY A 321 -11.35 18.75 10.36
CA GLY A 321 -10.23 19.56 10.86
C GLY A 321 -8.88 19.32 10.19
N GLN A 322 -8.79 18.37 9.25
CA GLN A 322 -7.58 18.02 8.48
C GLN A 322 -7.95 17.79 7.00
N PRO A 323 -8.34 18.82 6.24
CA PRO A 323 -8.84 18.70 4.87
C PRO A 323 -7.80 18.17 3.86
N GLU A 324 -6.52 18.14 4.24
CA GLU A 324 -5.43 17.49 3.52
C GLU A 324 -5.40 15.96 3.68
N LEU A 325 -6.15 15.42 4.63
CA LEU A 325 -6.28 13.99 4.85
C LEU A 325 -7.65 13.51 4.36
N ILE A 326 -7.66 12.68 3.33
CA ILE A 326 -8.88 12.07 2.80
C ILE A 326 -9.02 10.66 3.36
N GLN A 327 -10.13 10.39 4.04
CA GLN A 327 -10.47 9.04 4.51
C GLN A 327 -11.25 8.34 3.40
N VAL A 328 -10.78 7.15 2.98
CA VAL A 328 -11.41 6.32 1.96
C VAL A 328 -11.82 4.98 2.56
N SER A 329 -13.08 4.59 2.37
CA SER A 329 -13.66 3.32 2.80
C SER A 329 -13.95 2.47 1.57
N LEU A 330 -13.40 1.26 1.50
CA LEU A 330 -13.73 0.28 0.47
C LEU A 330 -14.77 -0.68 1.04
N ARG A 331 -15.95 -0.70 0.43
CA ARG A 331 -17.11 -1.45 0.89
C ARG A 331 -17.53 -2.49 -0.13
N GLN A 332 -17.91 -3.66 0.35
CA GLN A 332 -18.47 -4.73 -0.44
C GLN A 332 -19.67 -5.31 0.32
N GLN A 333 -20.82 -5.43 -0.36
CA GLN A 333 -22.07 -5.91 0.25
C GLN A 333 -22.46 -5.13 1.53
N GLY A 334 -22.22 -3.81 1.54
CA GLY A 334 -22.54 -2.93 2.67
C GLY A 334 -21.57 -2.99 3.86
N VAL A 335 -20.53 -3.82 3.79
CA VAL A 335 -19.52 -3.96 4.85
C VAL A 335 -18.20 -3.32 4.42
N GLU A 336 -17.58 -2.55 5.31
CA GLU A 336 -16.23 -2.04 5.10
C GLU A 336 -15.21 -3.18 5.18
N ALA A 337 -14.46 -3.37 4.08
CA ALA A 337 -13.42 -4.38 3.98
C ALA A 337 -12.03 -3.80 4.21
N ALA A 338 -11.81 -2.55 3.79
CA ALA A 338 -10.58 -1.81 4.01
C ALA A 338 -10.85 -0.32 4.21
N ALA A 339 -10.02 0.33 5.02
CA ALA A 339 -10.06 1.75 5.28
C ALA A 339 -8.68 2.34 5.04
N ILE A 340 -8.58 3.36 4.19
CA ILE A 340 -7.32 3.94 3.75
C ILE A 340 -7.38 5.45 3.90
N ARG A 341 -6.43 6.02 4.62
CA ARG A 341 -6.26 7.47 4.71
C ARG A 341 -5.16 7.93 3.76
N VAL A 342 -5.46 8.93 2.94
CA VAL A 342 -4.54 9.51 1.96
C VAL A 342 -4.22 10.95 2.35
N GLY A 343 -2.94 11.25 2.56
CA GLY A 343 -2.45 12.61 2.77
C GLY A 343 -2.09 13.29 1.46
N LEU A 344 -2.57 14.51 1.24
CA LEU A 344 -2.39 15.28 0.01
C LEU A 344 -1.83 16.67 0.30
N SER A 345 -0.70 17.02 -0.33
CA SER A 345 -0.17 18.39 -0.32
C SER A 345 -0.21 19.03 -1.70
N ALA A 346 -0.24 20.35 -1.74
CA ALA A 346 0.16 21.07 -2.94
C ALA A 346 1.69 20.94 -3.09
N ALA A 347 2.17 20.70 -4.29
CA ALA A 347 3.57 20.86 -4.64
C ALA A 347 3.87 22.37 -4.57
N ASP A 348 4.65 22.78 -3.58
CA ASP A 348 5.11 24.16 -3.48
C ASP A 348 5.81 24.56 -4.78
N ALA A 349 5.45 25.72 -5.32
CA ALA A 349 6.31 26.36 -6.30
C ALA A 349 7.57 26.78 -5.55
N VAL A 350 8.68 26.07 -5.75
CA VAL A 350 9.98 26.59 -5.31
C VAL A 350 10.15 27.93 -6.02
N THR A 351 9.99 29.02 -5.29
CA THR A 351 10.37 30.35 -5.74
C THR A 351 11.84 30.27 -6.07
N GLY A 352 12.16 30.27 -7.36
CA GLY A 352 13.53 30.30 -7.82
C GLY A 352 14.19 31.59 -7.36
N SER A 353 14.95 31.53 -6.27
CA SER A 353 16.01 32.49 -6.03
C SER A 353 17.16 32.11 -6.96
N ARG A 354 17.12 32.65 -8.18
CA ARG A 354 18.38 32.93 -8.88
C ARG A 354 19.08 34.01 -8.07
N SER A 355 20.23 33.67 -7.49
CA SER A 355 21.28 34.63 -7.16
C SER A 355 22.51 34.28 -7.98
#